data_AF-A0A497QQZ3-F1
#
_entry.id   AF-A0A497QQZ3-F1
#
_cell.length_a   1.000
_cell.length_b   1.000
_cell.length_c   1.000
_cell.angle_alpha   90.00
_cell.angle_beta   90.00
_cell.angle_gamma   90.00
#
_symmetry.space_group_name_H-M   'P 1'
#
loop_
_entity.id
_entity.type
_entity.pdbx_description
1 polymer ?
#
loop_
_entity_poly.entity_id
_entity_poly.type
_entity_poly.pdbx_seq_one_letter_code
_entity_poly.pdbx_strand_id
1 'polypeptide(L)' 'MAYLYNYSKEELQECVQVKCPYCRGFGGVSSDEGVCFLCNGWGRLWQSTKDPAWYRALYSRIEQSVAY' A
#
# COMPACT_ATOMS: atom_id res chain seq x y z
N MET A 1 5.91 13.48 4.42
CA MET A 1 6.53 12.15 4.25
C MET A 1 6.24 11.29 5.47
N ALA A 2 6.22 9.97 5.32
CA ALA A 2 6.09 9.02 6.42
C ALA A 2 7.23 7.99 6.35
N TYR A 3 7.64 7.42 7.49
CA TYR A 3 8.63 6.36 7.52
C TYR A 3 7.94 5.02 7.77
N LEU A 4 8.16 4.04 6.89
CA LEU A 4 7.62 2.69 7.03
C LEU A 4 8.76 1.68 7.06
N TYR A 5 8.65 0.70 7.95
CA TYR A 5 9.60 -0.41 8.00
C TYR A 5 9.31 -1.39 6.86
N ASN A 6 10.34 -1.71 6.08
CA ASN A 6 10.31 -2.73 5.06
C ASN A 6 10.89 -4.03 5.62
N TYR A 7 10.03 -4.99 5.94
CA TYR A 7 10.44 -6.28 6.52
C TYR A 7 11.32 -7.11 5.58
N SER A 8 11.18 -6.96 4.26
CA SER A 8 11.98 -7.75 3.30
C SER A 8 13.44 -7.29 3.24
N LYS A 9 13.71 -6.03 3.59
CA LYS A 9 15.05 -5.43 3.57
C LYS A 9 15.55 -5.03 4.96
N GLU A 10 14.74 -5.26 5.99
CA GLU A 10 15.01 -4.90 7.38
C GLU A 10 15.45 -3.44 7.58
N GLU A 11 14.82 -2.52 6.85
CA GLU A 11 15.20 -1.11 6.85
C GLU A 11 14.01 -0.14 6.91
N LEU A 12 14.27 1.05 7.44
CA LEU A 12 13.32 2.17 7.44
C LEU A 12 13.35 2.88 6.08
N GLN A 13 12.18 2.87 5.44
CA GLN A 13 11.95 3.52 4.15
C GLN A 13 11.19 4.83 4.34
N GLU A 14 11.73 5.91 3.80
CA GLU A 14 10.98 7.16 3.68
C GLU A 14 10.00 7.01 2.52
N CYS A 15 8.73 7.31 2.76
CA CYS A 15 7.65 7.05 1.83
C CYS A 15 6.73 8.25 1.61
N VAL A 16 6.13 8.26 0.44
CA VAL A 16 5.10 9.22 0.01
C VAL A 16 3.84 8.49 -0.44
N GLN A 17 2.69 9.14 -0.34
CA GLN A 17 1.45 8.57 -0.88
C GLN A 17 1.36 8.86 -2.37
N VAL A 18 1.17 7.82 -3.16
CA VAL A 18 0.95 7.91 -4.60
C VAL A 18 -0.35 7.22 -4.99
N LYS A 19 -0.86 7.55 -6.18
CA LYS A 19 -2.00 6.82 -6.75
C LYS A 19 -1.59 5.38 -6.97
N CYS A 20 -2.46 4.44 -6.61
CA CYS A 20 -2.24 3.02 -6.87
C CYS A 20 -2.07 2.83 -8.38
N PRO A 21 -0.96 2.23 -8.86
CA PRO A 21 -0.70 2.08 -10.28
C PRO A 21 -1.69 1.09 -10.95
N TYR A 22 -2.24 0.16 -10.16
CA TYR A 22 -3.17 -0.86 -10.65
C TYR A 22 -4.57 -0.28 -10.91
N CYS A 23 -5.20 0.29 -9.89
CA CYS A 23 -6.53 0.91 -10.04
C CYS A 23 -6.47 2.40 -10.37
N ARG A 24 -5.29 2.97 -10.65
CA ARG A 24 -5.07 4.38 -11.03
C ARG A 24 -5.71 5.44 -10.11
N GLY A 25 -6.01 5.09 -8.86
CA GLY A 25 -6.71 5.98 -7.93
C GLY A 25 -8.19 5.69 -7.72
N PHE A 26 -8.79 4.78 -8.48
CA PHE A 26 -10.23 4.46 -8.39
C PHE A 26 -10.59 3.62 -7.17
N GLY A 27 -9.65 2.83 -6.64
CA GLY A 27 -9.93 1.90 -5.54
C GLY A 27 -10.62 0.59 -5.98
N GLY A 28 -11.20 0.53 -7.18
CA GLY A 28 -11.73 -0.69 -7.81
C GLY A 28 -11.04 -1.01 -9.13
N VAL A 29 -11.16 -2.24 -9.60
CA VAL A 29 -10.55 -2.68 -10.88
C VAL A 29 -11.58 -2.64 -12.02
N SER A 30 -12.86 -2.83 -11.71
CA SER A 30 -14.01 -2.57 -12.59
C SER A 30 -15.30 -2.42 -11.77
N SER A 31 -16.44 -2.17 -12.42
CA SER A 31 -17.74 -2.06 -11.75
C SER A 31 -18.20 -3.36 -11.08
N ASP A 32 -17.68 -4.51 -11.54
CA ASP A 32 -18.05 -5.85 -11.09
C ASP A 32 -16.91 -6.58 -10.35
N GLU A 33 -15.64 -6.23 -10.63
CA GLU A 33 -14.48 -6.73 -9.88
C GLU A 33 -14.19 -5.76 -8.74
N GLY A 34 -14.59 -6.15 -7.53
CA GLY A 34 -14.66 -5.33 -6.32
C GLY A 34 -13.38 -4.58 -5.89
N VAL A 35 -13.09 -4.57 -4.59
CA VAL A 35 -11.99 -3.73 -4.06
C VAL A 35 -10.64 -4.13 -4.64
N CYS A 36 -9.89 -3.14 -5.14
CA CYS A 36 -8.54 -3.34 -5.68
C CYS A 36 -7.66 -4.02 -4.63
N PHE A 37 -7.15 -5.22 -4.92
CA PHE A 37 -6.35 -6.02 -3.99
C PHE A 37 -5.04 -5.33 -3.59
N LEU A 38 -4.45 -4.53 -4.48
CA LEU A 38 -3.17 -3.90 -4.23
C LEU A 38 -3.28 -2.78 -3.18
N CYS A 39 -4.29 -1.92 -3.32
CA CYS A 39 -4.51 -0.80 -2.40
C CYS A 39 -5.65 -1.05 -1.41
N ASN A 40 -6.22 -2.25 -1.37
CA ASN A 40 -7.38 -2.62 -0.55
C ASN A 40 -8.57 -1.65 -0.67
N GLY A 41 -8.87 -1.15 -1.86
CA GLY A 41 -9.97 -0.20 -2.06
C GLY A 41 -9.62 1.28 -1.90
N TRP A 42 -8.44 1.62 -1.36
CA TRP A 42 -8.11 3.01 -0.99
C TRP A 42 -7.70 3.91 -2.15
N GLY A 43 -7.39 3.33 -3.31
CA GLY A 43 -6.91 4.08 -4.47
C GLY A 43 -5.48 4.63 -4.33
N ARG A 44 -4.85 4.53 -3.16
CA ARG A 44 -3.50 5.04 -2.89
C ARG A 44 -2.60 3.97 -2.27
N LEU A 45 -1.30 4.15 -2.41
CA LEU A 45 -0.25 3.32 -1.80
C LEU A 45 0.83 4.22 -1.22
N TRP A 46 1.55 3.71 -0.23
CA TRP A 46 2.86 4.22 0.15
C TRP A 46 3.89 3.73 -0.86
N GLN A 47 4.69 4.64 -1.41
CA GLN A 47 5.85 4.34 -2.24
C GLN A 47 7.10 4.86 -1.54
N SER A 48 8.16 4.05 -1.49
CA SER A 48 9.44 4.50 -0.97
C SER A 48 10.10 5.51 -1.92
N THR A 49 10.73 6.55 -1.36
CA THR A 49 11.55 7.51 -2.08
C THR A 49 12.90 6.94 -2.48
N LYS A 50 13.42 5.96 -1.71
CA LYS A 50 14.70 5.28 -2.00
C LYS A 50 14.54 4.12 -2.96
N ASP A 51 13.40 3.42 -2.90
CA ASP A 51 13.10 2.26 -3.74
C ASP A 51 11.73 2.42 -4.41
N PRO A 52 11.68 2.98 -5.63
CA PRO A 52 10.43 3.25 -6.34
C PRO A 52 9.63 2.00 -6.71
N ALA A 53 10.26 0.82 -6.68
CA ALA A 53 9.59 -0.45 -6.95
C ALA A 53 8.84 -0.98 -5.72
N TRP A 54 9.16 -0.48 -4.52
CA TRP A 54 8.52 -0.92 -3.30
C TRP A 54 7.26 -0.09 -3.00
N TYR A 55 6.14 -0.81 -2.90
CA TYR A 55 4.84 -0.25 -2.53
C TYR A 55 4.27 -0.96 -1.31
N ARG A 56 3.52 -0.22 -0.50
CA ARG A 56 2.77 -0.75 0.63
C ARG A 56 1.38 -0.15 0.69
N ALA A 57 0.35 -0.97 0.91
CA ALA A 57 -1.00 -0.47 1.12
C ALA A 57 -1.05 0.48 2.34
N LEU A 58 -1.92 1.51 2.29
CA LEU A 58 -2.08 2.44 3.42
C LEU A 58 -2.50 1.71 4.69
N TYR A 59 -3.35 0.72 4.50
CA TYR A 59 -3.82 -0.18 5.54
C TYR A 59 -3.62 -1.59 5.01
N SER A 60 -2.82 -2.39 5.71
CA SER A 60 -2.99 -3.83 5.64
C SER A 60 -4.39 -4.16 6.16
N ARG A 61 -5.09 -5.14 5.59
CA ARG A 61 -6.19 -5.77 6.34
C ARG A 61 -5.64 -6.09 7.72
N ILE A 62 -6.34 -5.65 8.76
CA ILE A 62 -6.05 -5.98 10.15
C ILE A 62 -6.27 -7.49 10.29
N GLU A 63 -5.29 -8.27 9.87
CA GLU A 63 -4.93 -9.56 10.45
C GLU A 63 -3.51 -9.46 11.02
N GLN A 64 -3.10 -8.25 11.44
CA GLN A 64 -2.23 -8.17 12.60
C GLN A 64 -3.10 -8.57 13.79
N SER A 65 -3.14 -9.89 13.98
CA SER A 65 -3.49 -10.58 15.21
C SER A 65 -3.26 -9.66 16.40
N VAL A 66 -4.35 -9.26 17.05
CA VAL A 66 -4.33 -8.99 18.48
C VAL A 66 -3.87 -10.31 19.11
N ALA A 67 -2.57 -10.45 19.32
CA ALA A 67 -2.05 -11.42 20.26
C ALA A 67 -2.45 -10.86 21.64
N TYR A 68 -3.56 -11.37 22.16
CA TYR A 68 -3.89 -11.30 23.58
C TYR A 68 -2.80 -12.02 24.40
#